data_AF-A0A420P657-F1
#
_entry.id   AF-A0A420P657-F1
#
_cell.length_a   1.000
_cell.length_b   1.000
_cell.length_c   1.000
_cell.angle_alpha   90.00
_cell.angle_beta   90.00
_cell.angle_gamma   90.00
#
_symmetry.space_group_name_H-M   'P 1'
#
loop_
_entity.id
_entity.type
_entity.pdbx_description
1 polymer ?
#
loop_
_entity_poly.entity_id
_entity_poly.type
_entity_poly.pdbx_seq_one_letter_code
_entity_poly.pdbx_strand_id
1 'polypeptide(L)'
;MLSSISYRIEVSSIDGFQGREADVIVFVTVRCKEHREIGFLKDMRRMNVALTRARSALIVVGSRVTLTEGTADEESASMWRRLLGSLTEVKLEVPVKG
;
A
#
# COMPACT_ATOMS: atom_id res chain seq x y z
N MET A 1 -7.17 -36.39 -12.33
CA MET A 1 -6.63 -35.24 -13.07
C MET A 1 -6.84 -34.00 -12.21
N LEU A 2 -6.04 -33.83 -11.14
CA LEU A 2 -6.04 -32.60 -10.36
C LEU A 2 -5.16 -31.63 -11.13
N SER A 3 -5.77 -30.72 -11.88
CA SER A 3 -5.02 -29.64 -12.53
C SER A 3 -4.27 -28.87 -11.45
N SER A 4 -2.95 -28.75 -11.62
CA SER A 4 -2.10 -27.97 -10.73
C SER A 4 -2.71 -26.58 -10.55
N ILE A 5 -3.11 -26.25 -9.32
CA ILE A 5 -3.52 -24.89 -8.96
C ILE A 5 -2.26 -24.02 -9.10
N SER A 6 -2.15 -23.34 -10.24
CA SER A 6 -1.09 -22.36 -10.46
C SER A 6 -1.49 -21.08 -9.74
N TYR A 7 -0.93 -20.85 -8.56
CA TYR A 7 -1.03 -19.56 -7.88
C TYR A 7 -0.19 -18.54 -8.67
N ARG A 8 -0.85 -17.76 -9.53
CA ARG A 8 -0.20 -16.66 -10.25
C ARG A 8 -0.07 -15.47 -9.32
N ILE A 9 1.14 -15.22 -8.85
CA ILE A 9 1.50 -13.97 -8.16
C ILE A 9 2.05 -13.02 -9.21
N GLU A 10 1.46 -11.84 -9.32
CA GLU A 10 1.99 -10.75 -10.16
C GLU A 10 2.58 -9.65 -9.28
N VAL A 11 3.74 -9.12 -9.68
CA VAL A 11 4.36 -7.96 -9.06
C VAL A 11 4.49 -6.88 -10.13
N SER A 12 3.91 -5.72 -9.87
CA SER A 12 3.96 -4.56 -10.77
C SER A 12 4.01 -3.27 -9.95
N SER A 13 4.54 -2.20 -10.55
CA SER A 13 4.33 -0.86 -10.03
C SER A 13 2.86 -0.44 -10.18
N ILE A 14 2.45 0.61 -9.46
CA ILE A 14 1.10 1.19 -9.57
C ILE A 14 0.79 1.55 -11.02
N ASP A 15 1.70 2.27 -11.68
CA ASP A 15 1.53 2.75 -13.06
C ASP A 15 1.41 1.56 -14.03
N GLY A 16 2.21 0.51 -13.85
CA GLY A 16 2.14 -0.71 -14.66
C GLY A 16 0.87 -1.54 -14.41
N PHE A 17 0.23 -1.39 -13.26
CA PHE A 17 -1.00 -2.13 -12.90
C PHE A 17 -2.29 -1.36 -13.23
N GLN A 18 -2.19 -0.21 -13.88
CA GLN A 18 -3.36 0.59 -14.27
C GLN A 18 -4.29 -0.17 -15.23
N GLY A 19 -5.60 -0.09 -14.98
CA GLY A 19 -6.63 -0.74 -15.81
C GLY A 19 -6.78 -2.24 -15.55
N ARG A 20 -6.07 -2.79 -14.56
CA ARG A 20 -6.09 -4.21 -14.19
C ARG A 20 -6.62 -4.37 -12.77
N GLU A 21 -7.18 -5.52 -12.45
CA GLU A 21 -7.74 -5.82 -11.12
C GLU A 21 -7.30 -7.21 -10.65
N ALA A 22 -7.27 -7.39 -9.33
CA ALA A 22 -6.98 -8.67 -8.70
C ALA A 22 -7.92 -8.90 -7.52
N ASP A 23 -8.16 -10.17 -7.17
CA ASP A 23 -9.02 -10.51 -6.03
C ASP A 23 -8.42 -9.99 -4.71
N VAL A 24 -7.09 -10.12 -4.57
CA VAL A 24 -6.32 -9.60 -3.44
C VAL A 24 -5.15 -8.76 -3.95
N ILE A 25 -4.98 -7.57 -3.39
CA ILE A 25 -3.81 -6.72 -3.64
C ILE A 25 -3.02 -6.52 -2.36
N VAL A 26 -1.70 -6.72 -2.45
CA VAL A 26 -0.74 -6.31 -1.43
C VAL A 26 -0.03 -5.05 -1.91
N PHE A 27 -0.40 -3.91 -1.36
CA PHE A 27 0.20 -2.62 -1.68
C PHE A 27 1.32 -2.28 -0.70
N VAL A 28 2.57 -2.28 -1.20
CA VAL A 28 3.76 -1.96 -0.41
C VAL A 28 4.17 -0.51 -0.67
N THR A 29 4.17 0.34 0.37
CA THR A 29 4.44 1.78 0.21
C THR A 29 5.93 2.12 0.13
N VAL A 30 6.80 1.20 0.57
CA VAL A 30 8.28 1.29 0.54
C VAL A 30 8.89 2.39 1.43
N ARG A 31 8.22 3.54 1.62
CA ARG A 31 8.77 4.71 2.33
C ARG A 31 8.84 4.50 3.85
N CYS A 32 10.01 4.81 4.41
CA CYS A 32 10.28 4.83 5.84
C CYS A 32 11.08 6.10 6.23
N LYS A 33 11.09 6.39 7.54
CA LYS A 33 11.37 7.67 8.23
C LYS A 33 12.60 8.49 7.81
N GLU A 34 13.54 7.93 7.06
CA GLU A 34 14.88 8.51 6.89
C GLU A 34 14.89 9.83 6.10
N HIS A 35 13.89 10.10 5.25
CA HIS A 35 13.90 11.30 4.38
C HIS A 35 12.68 12.22 4.57
N ARG A 36 11.79 11.92 5.54
CA ARG A 36 10.56 12.68 5.84
C ARG A 36 9.76 13.12 4.60
N GLU A 37 9.76 12.30 3.54
CA GLU A 37 9.00 12.56 2.33
C GLU A 37 8.32 11.26 1.86
N ILE A 38 7.03 11.35 1.55
CA ILE A 38 6.26 10.22 1.00
C ILE A 38 6.37 10.12 -0.53
N GLY A 39 6.97 11.11 -1.20
CA GLY A 39 7.16 11.15 -2.64
C GLY A 39 5.83 11.08 -3.39
N PHE A 40 5.70 10.16 -4.36
CA PHE A 40 4.50 10.01 -5.18
C PHE A 40 3.27 9.48 -4.42
N LEU A 41 3.40 9.07 -3.16
CA LEU A 41 2.26 8.64 -2.33
C LEU A 41 1.34 9.80 -1.92
N LYS A 42 1.70 11.05 -2.27
CA LYS A 42 0.83 12.24 -2.22
C LYS A 42 -0.03 12.42 -3.48
N ASP A 43 0.24 11.66 -4.55
CA ASP A 43 -0.51 11.75 -5.80
C ASP A 43 -1.83 10.99 -5.69
N MET A 44 -2.92 11.74 -5.53
CA MET A 44 -4.28 11.22 -5.45
C MET A 44 -4.67 10.31 -6.63
N ARG A 45 -4.15 10.57 -7.84
CA ARG A 45 -4.47 9.76 -9.03
C ARG A 45 -3.85 8.37 -8.91
N ARG A 46 -2.59 8.30 -8.46
CA ARG A 46 -1.88 7.03 -8.23
C ARG A 46 -2.48 6.26 -7.06
N MET A 47 -2.90 6.97 -6.01
CA MET A 47 -3.58 6.37 -4.87
C MET A 47 -4.93 5.79 -5.26
N ASN A 48 -5.72 6.48 -6.08
CA ASN A 48 -6.97 5.93 -6.60
C ASN A 48 -6.73 4.62 -7.34
N VAL A 49 -5.69 4.51 -8.17
CA VAL A 49 -5.33 3.22 -8.79
C VAL A 49 -5.04 2.19 -7.71
N ALA A 50 -4.04 2.43 -6.85
CA ALA A 50 -3.60 1.46 -5.84
C ALA A 50 -4.72 0.94 -4.94
N LEU A 51 -5.67 1.80 -4.54
CA LEU A 51 -6.73 1.47 -3.59
C LEU A 51 -7.95 0.79 -4.22
N THR A 52 -8.20 0.99 -5.52
CA THR A 52 -9.44 0.53 -6.19
C THR A 52 -9.24 -0.69 -7.09
N ARG A 53 -8.02 -1.22 -7.18
CA ARG A 53 -7.74 -2.40 -8.02
C ARG A 53 -8.06 -3.74 -7.31
N ALA A 54 -8.32 -3.72 -6.00
CA ALA A 54 -8.65 -4.91 -5.23
C ALA A 54 -10.16 -5.22 -5.28
N ARG A 55 -10.54 -6.45 -5.63
CA ARG A 55 -11.95 -6.88 -5.69
C ARG A 55 -12.47 -7.41 -4.36
N SER A 56 -11.61 -8.06 -3.56
CA SER A 56 -12.01 -8.70 -2.30
C SER A 56 -11.22 -8.19 -1.10
N ALA A 57 -9.89 -8.04 -1.21
CA ALA A 57 -9.07 -7.58 -0.10
C ALA A 57 -7.90 -6.70 -0.55
N LEU A 58 -7.66 -5.62 0.21
CA LEU A 58 -6.49 -4.76 0.09
C LEU A 58 -5.67 -4.88 1.38
N ILE A 59 -4.40 -5.25 1.24
CA ILE A 59 -3.42 -5.28 2.33
C ILE A 59 -2.41 -4.17 2.07
N VAL A 60 -2.28 -3.23 3.00
CA VAL A 60 -1.30 -2.14 2.90
C VAL A 60 -0.14 -2.44 3.84
N VAL A 61 1.08 -2.49 3.28
CA VAL A 61 2.32 -2.70 4.04
C VAL A 61 3.17 -1.44 3.97
N GLY A 62 3.40 -0.80 5.11
CA GLY A 62 4.13 0.47 5.16
C GLY A 62 4.33 1.02 6.56
N SER A 63 5.10 2.11 6.66
CA SER A 63 5.30 2.82 7.92
C SER A 63 4.17 3.83 8.15
N ARG A 64 3.28 3.55 9.13
CA ARG A 64 2.19 4.46 9.53
C ARG A 64 2.70 5.88 9.78
N VAL A 65 3.72 6.01 10.62
CA VAL A 65 4.36 7.28 10.97
C VAL A 65 4.81 8.03 9.71
N THR A 66 5.48 7.33 8.79
CA THR A 66 5.96 7.97 7.54
C THR A 66 4.82 8.44 6.66
N LEU A 67 3.73 7.66 6.55
CA LEU A 67 2.58 8.00 5.71
C LEU A 67 1.74 9.15 6.28
N THR A 68 1.66 9.29 7.61
CA THR A 68 0.83 10.32 8.27
C THR A 68 1.59 11.59 8.64
N GLU A 69 2.91 11.51 8.83
CA GLU A 69 3.76 12.63 9.29
C GLU A 69 4.87 12.99 8.29
N GLY A 70 5.17 12.13 7.30
CA GLY A 70 6.23 12.35 6.32
C GLY A 70 5.80 13.19 5.12
N THR A 71 4.72 13.95 5.21
CA THR A 71 4.28 14.87 4.15
C THR A 71 4.14 16.28 4.71
N ALA A 72 4.59 17.28 3.95
CA ALA A 72 4.33 18.69 4.25
C ALA A 72 2.92 19.12 3.82
N ASP A 73 2.27 18.32 2.98
CA ASP A 73 0.92 18.55 2.48
C ASP A 73 -0.12 17.91 3.41
N GLU A 74 -0.99 18.75 3.98
CA GLU A 74 -2.01 18.33 4.96
C GLU A 74 -3.16 17.56 4.29
N GLU A 75 -3.45 17.79 3.01
CA GLU A 75 -4.47 17.04 2.28
C GLU A 75 -4.08 15.56 2.19
N SER A 76 -2.85 15.28 1.75
CA SER A 76 -2.28 13.94 1.69
C SER A 76 -2.20 13.31 3.07
N ALA A 77 -1.79 14.07 4.09
CA ALA A 77 -1.72 13.58 5.47
C ALA A 77 -3.10 13.15 5.97
N SER A 78 -4.12 13.99 5.75
CA SER A 78 -5.51 13.72 6.11
C SER A 78 -6.06 12.50 5.38
N MET A 79 -5.80 12.37 4.08
CA MET A 79 -6.16 11.16 3.32
C MET A 79 -5.56 9.91 3.95
N TRP A 80 -4.25 9.90 4.20
CA TRP A 80 -3.56 8.75 4.79
C TRP A 80 -4.05 8.43 6.20
N ARG A 81 -4.30 9.45 7.04
CA ARG A 81 -4.89 9.25 8.38
C ARG A 81 -6.29 8.63 8.30
N ARG A 82 -7.13 9.10 7.36
CA ARG A 82 -8.49 8.57 7.15
C ARG A 82 -8.45 7.14 6.64
N LEU A 83 -7.62 6.86 5.64
CA LEU A 83 -7.44 5.51 5.09
C LEU A 83 -6.92 4.54 6.17
N LEU A 84 -5.82 4.87 6.84
CA LEU A 84 -5.26 4.00 7.87
C LEU A 84 -6.13 3.92 9.14
N GLY A 85 -7.07 4.85 9.31
CA GLY A 85 -8.09 4.80 10.37
C GLY A 85 -9.26 3.88 10.03
N SER A 86 -9.51 3.57 8.76
CA SER A 86 -10.55 2.63 8.33
C SER A 86 -10.07 1.19 8.19
N LEU A 87 -8.74 0.97 8.19
CA LEU A 87 -8.14 -0.36 8.09
C LEU A 87 -7.95 -1.01 9.47
N THR A 88 -8.01 -2.34 9.51
CA THR A 88 -7.56 -3.10 10.68
C THR A 88 -6.04 -3.09 10.72
N GLU A 89 -5.46 -2.58 11.81
CA GLU A 89 -4.00 -2.51 11.97
C GLU A 89 -3.44 -3.85 12.46
N VAL A 90 -2.39 -4.33 11.78
CA VAL A 90 -1.58 -5.47 12.21
C VAL A 90 -0.15 -4.97 12.39
N LYS A 91 0.37 -5.02 13.61
CA LYS A 91 1.76 -4.70 13.90
C LYS A 91 2.62 -5.94 13.64
N LEU A 92 3.50 -5.84 12.66
CA LEU A 92 4.48 -6.89 12.40
C LEU A 92 5.66 -6.72 13.36
N GLU A 93 5.82 -7.65 14.29
CA GLU A 93 7.06 -7.78 15.06
C GLU A 93 8.12 -8.38 14.14
N VAL A 94 9.08 -7.54 13.71
CA VAL A 94 10.22 -8.03 12.94
C VAL A 94 11.24 -8.56 13.93
N PRO A 95 11.58 -9.87 13.92
CA PRO A 95 12.62 -10.38 14.77
C PRO A 95 13.94 -9.68 14.41
N VAL A 96 14.53 -9.01 15.41
CA VAL A 96 15.83 -8.37 15.25
C VAL A 96 16.83 -9.50 15.03
N LYS A 97 17.39 -9.60 13.81
CA LYS A 97 18.56 -10.45 13.59
C LYS A 97 19.71 -9.81 14.37
N GLY A 98 20.12 -10.46 15.46
CA GLY A 98 21.35 -10.14 16.18
C GLY A 98 22.59 -10.43 15.35
#